data_AF-G4VKM0-F1
#
_entry.id   AF-G4VKM0-F1
#
_cell.length_a   1.000
_cell.length_b   1.000
_cell.length_c   1.000
_cell.angle_alpha   90.00
_cell.angle_beta   90.00
_cell.angle_gamma   90.00
#
_symmetry.space_group_name_H-M   'P 1'
#
loop_
_entity.id
_entity.type
_entity.pdbx_description
1 polymer ?
#
loop_
_entity_poly.entity_id
_entity_poly.type
_entity_poly.pdbx_seq_one_letter_code
_entity_poly.pdbx_strand_id
1 'polypeptide(L)'
;MGITSDSQNTLSVYYINSRSLINKTFELNLTVNGSSPNITGVTETWLTVNVNYSPVVEGYICIRSDGIINLKGGDTILYVGDHFGVTSTTPEVDDIGTCEIA
;
A
#
# COMPACT_ATOMS: atom_id res chain seq x y z
N MET A 1 -23.36 0.58 -31.16
CA MET A 1 -22.83 1.12 -29.89
C MET A 1 -21.95 0.04 -29.29
N GLY A 2 -20.63 0.21 -29.38
CA GLY A 2 -19.72 -0.68 -28.65
C GLY A 2 -19.87 -0.38 -27.16
N ILE A 3 -20.04 -1.43 -26.37
CA ILE A 3 -19.98 -1.34 -24.91
C ILE A 3 -18.50 -1.05 -24.62
N THR A 4 -18.11 0.22 -24.58
CA THR A 4 -16.83 0.61 -24.01
C THR A 4 -16.97 0.29 -22.53
N SER A 5 -16.33 -0.81 -22.11
CA SER A 5 -16.27 -1.21 -20.72
C SER A 5 -15.89 0.01 -19.88
N ASP A 6 -16.68 0.28 -18.82
CA ASP A 6 -16.53 1.41 -17.88
C ASP A 6 -15.23 1.32 -17.04
N SER A 7 -14.26 0.53 -17.50
CA SER A 7 -12.98 0.27 -16.87
C SER A 7 -12.11 1.53 -16.75
N GLN A 8 -12.39 2.59 -17.52
CA GLN A 8 -11.70 3.87 -17.37
C GLN A 8 -12.23 4.72 -16.19
N ASN A 9 -13.43 4.45 -15.68
CA ASN A 9 -14.03 5.19 -14.56
C ASN A 9 -14.07 4.38 -13.26
N THR A 10 -13.56 3.14 -13.27
CA THR A 10 -13.56 2.29 -12.09
C THR A 10 -12.19 2.31 -11.43
N LEU A 11 -12.14 2.66 -10.14
CA LEU A 11 -10.92 2.58 -9.33
C LEU A 11 -10.85 1.20 -8.67
N SER A 12 -9.84 0.40 -9.02
CA SER A 12 -9.58 -0.89 -8.36
C SER A 12 -8.61 -0.70 -7.19
N VAL A 13 -8.97 -1.27 -6.03
CA VAL A 13 -8.17 -1.18 -4.81
C VAL A 13 -7.88 -2.57 -4.28
N TYR A 14 -6.62 -2.83 -3.97
CA TYR A 14 -6.19 -4.02 -3.25
C TYR A 14 -5.76 -3.63 -1.84
N TYR A 15 -6.13 -4.42 -0.85
CA TYR A 15 -5.76 -4.18 0.54
C TYR A 15 -5.23 -5.46 1.17
N ILE A 16 -4.15 -5.35 1.93
CA ILE A 16 -3.61 -6.45 2.71
C ILE A 16 -3.01 -5.95 4.03
N ASN A 17 -3.35 -6.62 5.13
CA ASN A 17 -2.57 -6.55 6.35
C ASN A 17 -1.39 -7.52 6.22
N SER A 18 -0.18 -6.97 6.09
CA SER A 18 1.01 -7.78 5.80
C SER A 18 1.52 -8.54 7.00
N ARG A 19 1.20 -8.13 8.24
CA ARG A 19 1.76 -8.72 9.48
C ARG A 19 3.27 -8.96 9.36
N SER A 20 3.99 -7.90 9.00
CA SER A 20 5.41 -7.84 8.61
C SER A 20 5.62 -8.08 7.11
N LEU A 21 6.06 -7.01 6.44
CA LEU A 21 6.24 -6.99 4.99
C LEU A 21 7.60 -7.56 4.57
N ILE A 22 8.65 -7.45 5.39
CA ILE A 22 10.04 -7.67 4.96
C ILE A 22 10.29 -9.05 4.31
N ASN A 23 9.54 -10.07 4.72
CA ASN A 23 9.66 -11.44 4.21
C ASN A 23 8.63 -11.79 3.12
N LYS A 24 7.75 -10.86 2.73
CA LYS A 24 6.59 -11.08 1.84
C LYS A 24 6.61 -10.21 0.59
N THR A 25 7.72 -9.53 0.33
CA THR A 25 7.80 -8.51 -0.74
C THR A 25 7.77 -9.11 -2.13
N PHE A 26 8.32 -10.31 -2.30
CA PHE A 26 8.19 -11.06 -3.55
C PHE A 26 6.73 -11.42 -3.83
N GLU A 27 6.01 -11.93 -2.83
CA GLU A 27 4.59 -12.31 -2.93
C GLU A 27 3.70 -11.08 -3.17
N LEU A 28 4.00 -9.96 -2.50
CA LEU A 28 3.33 -8.69 -2.74
C LEU A 28 3.52 -8.24 -4.20
N ASN A 29 4.76 -8.25 -4.71
CA ASN A 29 5.05 -7.87 -6.09
C ASN A 29 4.29 -8.75 -7.09
N LEU A 30 4.30 -10.07 -6.89
CA LEU A 30 3.54 -10.99 -7.75
C LEU A 30 2.03 -10.70 -7.70
N THR A 31 1.48 -10.41 -6.52
CA THR A 31 0.05 -10.15 -6.34
C THR A 31 -0.35 -8.83 -6.99
N VAL A 32 0.42 -7.76 -6.77
CA VAL A 32 0.15 -6.44 -7.33
C VAL A 32 0.30 -6.47 -8.85
N ASN A 33 1.33 -7.12 -9.38
CA ASN A 33 1.52 -7.23 -10.83
C ASN A 33 0.42 -8.09 -11.48
N GLY A 34 0.03 -9.20 -10.84
CA GLY A 34 -0.98 -10.11 -11.37
C GLY A 34 -2.40 -9.54 -11.37
N SER A 35 -2.73 -8.69 -10.39
CA SER A 35 -4.06 -8.06 -10.29
C SER A 35 -4.12 -6.64 -10.87
N SER A 36 -2.96 -5.97 -11.01
CA SER A 36 -2.83 -4.60 -11.51
C SER A 36 -3.87 -3.61 -10.92
N PRO A 37 -4.00 -3.52 -9.58
CA PRO A 37 -4.94 -2.59 -8.95
C PRO A 37 -4.48 -1.15 -9.16
N ASN A 38 -5.39 -0.18 -9.21
CA ASN A 38 -5.01 1.24 -9.27
C ASN A 38 -4.30 1.70 -7.99
N ILE A 39 -4.73 1.17 -6.84
CA ILE A 39 -4.18 1.48 -5.53
C ILE A 39 -4.00 0.18 -4.73
N THR A 40 -2.86 0.00 -4.07
CA THR A 40 -2.64 -1.06 -3.08
C THR A 40 -2.33 -0.49 -1.71
N GLY A 41 -3.14 -0.80 -0.71
CA GLY A 41 -2.89 -0.50 0.69
C GLY A 41 -2.27 -1.68 1.42
N VAL A 42 -1.16 -1.45 2.11
CA VAL A 42 -0.48 -2.45 2.95
C VAL A 42 -0.36 -1.93 4.37
N THR A 43 -0.92 -2.65 5.34
CA THR A 43 -0.84 -2.29 6.76
C THR A 43 0.04 -3.25 7.55
N GLU A 44 0.37 -2.86 8.77
CA GLU A 44 1.28 -3.58 9.68
C GLU A 44 2.53 -4.04 8.94
N THR A 45 3.22 -3.13 8.27
CA THR A 45 4.42 -3.47 7.50
C THR A 45 5.60 -3.81 8.39
N TRP A 46 5.59 -3.34 9.65
CA TRP A 46 6.70 -3.44 10.61
C TRP A 46 7.99 -2.81 10.07
N LEU A 47 7.88 -1.90 9.11
CA LEU A 47 8.99 -1.13 8.59
C LEU A 47 9.23 0.08 9.48
N THR A 48 10.49 0.39 9.72
CA THR A 48 10.89 1.59 10.46
C THR A 48 11.73 2.48 9.57
N VAL A 49 11.87 3.75 9.96
CA VAL A 49 12.76 4.71 9.31
C VAL A 49 14.21 4.24 9.20
N ASN A 50 14.65 3.32 10.08
CA ASN A 50 16.00 2.75 10.08
C ASN A 50 16.16 1.57 9.12
N VAL A 51 15.05 1.01 8.64
CA VAL A 51 15.09 -0.08 7.65
C VAL A 51 15.25 0.56 6.28
N ASN A 52 16.48 0.51 5.77
CA ASN A 52 16.87 1.01 4.45
C ASN A 52 16.39 0.05 3.35
N TYR A 53 15.08 -0.14 3.28
CA TYR A 53 14.42 -1.05 2.35
C TYR A 53 13.23 -0.33 1.73
N SER A 54 13.29 -0.06 0.43
CA SER A 54 12.16 0.47 -0.34
C SER A 54 11.54 -0.67 -1.13
N PRO A 55 10.35 -1.19 -0.73
CA PRO A 55 9.65 -2.19 -1.52
C PRO A 55 9.06 -1.50 -2.76
N VAL A 56 9.87 -1.35 -3.80
CA VAL A 56 9.45 -0.76 -5.07
C VAL A 56 8.62 -1.80 -5.83
N VAL A 57 7.46 -1.37 -6.32
CA VAL A 57 6.63 -2.10 -7.28
C VAL A 57 6.64 -1.28 -8.57
N GLU A 58 7.01 -1.90 -9.69
CA GLU A 58 7.10 -1.22 -10.99
C GLU A 58 5.74 -0.68 -11.44
N GLY A 59 5.70 0.57 -11.92
CA GLY A 59 4.46 1.26 -12.32
C GLY A 59 3.67 1.89 -11.16
N TYR A 60 4.24 1.93 -9.95
CA TYR A 60 3.59 2.53 -8.78
C TYR A 60 4.48 3.54 -8.07
N ILE A 61 3.84 4.62 -7.61
CA ILE A 61 4.36 5.54 -6.60
C ILE A 61 4.17 4.88 -5.23
N CYS A 62 5.26 4.72 -4.49
CA CYS A 62 5.24 4.20 -3.13
C CYS A 62 5.19 5.34 -2.11
N ILE A 63 4.10 5.41 -1.34
CA ILE A 63 3.91 6.35 -0.24
C ILE A 63 4.01 5.55 1.05
N ARG A 64 5.07 5.79 1.83
CA ARG A 64 5.36 5.03 3.05
C ARG A 64 5.15 5.91 4.28
N SER A 65 4.45 5.38 5.28
CA SER A 65 4.34 5.94 6.61
C SER A 65 4.91 4.93 7.61
N ASP A 66 6.16 5.15 8.00
CA ASP A 66 6.81 4.36 9.03
C ASP A 66 6.41 4.85 10.42
N GLY A 67 6.20 3.91 11.33
CA GLY A 67 6.03 4.16 12.74
C GLY A 67 7.34 4.55 13.39
N ILE A 68 7.18 5.28 14.49
CA ILE A 68 8.26 5.56 15.42
C ILE A 68 8.61 4.25 16.12
N ILE A 69 9.92 4.00 16.25
CA ILE A 69 10.49 2.83 16.91
C ILE A 69 9.76 2.58 18.25
N ASN A 70 9.21 1.38 18.45
CA ASN A 70 8.46 0.90 19.62
C ASN A 70 6.93 1.16 19.67
N LEU A 71 6.31 1.75 18.65
CA LEU A 71 4.84 1.74 18.54
C LEU A 71 4.37 0.47 17.80
N LYS A 72 3.45 -0.28 18.40
CA LYS A 72 2.83 -1.45 17.75
C LYS A 72 1.74 -0.98 16.78
N GLY A 73 1.79 -1.44 15.53
CA GLY A 73 0.64 -1.44 14.62
C GLY A 73 0.49 -0.27 13.63
N GLY A 74 1.45 0.66 13.52
CA GLY A 74 1.25 1.90 12.76
C GLY A 74 1.76 1.93 11.31
N ASP A 75 2.57 0.95 10.89
CA ASP A 75 3.35 1.12 9.66
C ASP A 75 2.54 0.76 8.42
N THR A 76 2.38 1.72 7.51
CA THR A 76 1.57 1.55 6.30
C THR A 76 2.34 1.93 5.04
N ILE A 77 2.04 1.24 3.95
CA ILE A 77 2.46 1.62 2.60
C ILE A 77 1.23 1.71 1.72
N LEU A 78 1.16 2.77 0.92
CA LEU A 78 0.20 2.94 -0.16
C LEU A 78 0.96 2.96 -1.49
N TYR A 79 0.66 2.00 -2.37
CA TYR A 79 1.08 2.03 -3.75
C TYR A 79 -0.02 2.66 -4.60
N VAL A 80 0.32 3.68 -5.35
CA VAL A 80 -0.61 4.37 -6.26
C VAL A 80 -0.05 4.23 -7.67
N GLY A 81 -0.84 3.76 -8.64
CA GLY A 81 -0.38 3.66 -10.03
C GLY A 81 0.20 4.99 -10.51
N ASP A 82 1.35 4.94 -11.19
CA ASP A 82 2.12 6.13 -11.61
C ASP A 82 1.38 7.05 -12.61
N HIS A 83 0.29 6.58 -13.18
CA HIS A 83 -0.64 7.34 -14.00
C HIS A 83 -1.59 8.26 -13.20
N PHE A 84 -1.64 8.12 -11.87
CA PHE A 84 -2.35 9.06 -11.01
C PHE A 84 -1.43 10.19 -10.56
N GLY A 85 -1.94 11.42 -10.60
CA GLY A 85 -1.31 12.55 -9.93
C GLY A 85 -1.60 12.52 -8.43
N VAL A 86 -0.56 12.37 -7.59
CA VAL A 86 -0.67 12.51 -6.13
C VAL A 86 -0.37 13.97 -5.75
N THR A 87 -1.39 14.70 -5.29
CA THR A 87 -1.26 16.13 -4.95
C THR A 87 -0.77 16.37 -3.52
N SER A 88 -1.25 15.58 -2.56
CA SER A 88 -0.87 15.68 -1.16
C SER A 88 -1.06 14.36 -0.44
N THR A 89 -0.27 14.17 0.62
CA THR A 89 -0.39 13.04 1.54
C THR A 89 -0.37 13.60 2.96
N THR A 90 -1.40 13.32 3.74
CA THR A 90 -1.48 13.71 5.15
C THR A 90 -1.49 12.46 6.01
N PRO A 91 -0.50 12.25 6.90
CA PRO A 91 -0.56 11.16 7.84
C PRO A 91 -1.66 11.45 8.87
N GLU A 92 -2.65 10.56 8.96
CA GLU A 92 -3.56 10.53 10.11
C GLU A 92 -3.02 9.51 11.11
N VAL A 93 -2.70 10.00 12.31
CA VAL A 93 -2.22 9.17 13.41
C VAL A 93 -3.37 9.04 14.38
N ASP A 94 -4.18 8.02 14.18
CA ASP A 94 -5.19 7.63 15.17
C ASP A 94 -4.55 6.68 16.19
N ASP A 95 -4.81 6.93 17.48
CA ASP A 95 -4.35 6.11 18.61
C ASP A 95 -5.15 4.79 18.73
N ILE A 96 -5.53 4.23 17.57
CA ILE A 96 -6.42 3.08 17.45
C ILE A 96 -5.55 1.84 17.29
N GLY A 97 -5.68 0.92 18.25
CA GLY A 97 -5.04 -0.40 18.23
C GLY A 97 -5.29 -1.15 16.92
N THR A 98 -4.33 -2.00 16.55
CA THR A 98 -4.30 -2.89 15.38
C THR A 98 -5.63 -3.00 14.61
N CYS A 99 -5.64 -2.51 13.37
CA CYS A 99 -6.74 -2.75 12.42
C CYS A 99 -6.76 -4.23 12.00
N GLU A 100 -7.24 -5.07 12.91
CA GLU A 100 -7.61 -6.44 12.61
C GLU A 100 -9.03 -6.41 12.05
N ILE A 101 -9.17 -6.70 10.76
CA ILE A 101 -10.49 -6.96 10.17
C ILE A 101 -10.88 -8.38 10.61
N ALA A 102 -11.90 -8.48 11.47
CA ALA A 102 -12.45 -9.75 11.98
C ALA A 102 -13.20 -10.54 10.90
#